data_AF-A0AA38XBK3-F1
#
_entry.id   AF-A0AA38XBK3-F1
#
_cell.length_a   1.000
_cell.length_b   1.000
_cell.length_c   1.000
_cell.angle_alpha   90.00
_cell.angle_beta   90.00
_cell.angle_gamma   90.00
#
_symmetry.space_group_name_H-M   'P 1'
#
loop_
_entity.id
_entity.type
_entity.pdbx_description
1 polymer ?
#
loop_
_entity_poly.entity_id
_entity_poly.type
_entity_poly.pdbx_seq_one_letter_code
_entity_poly.pdbx_strand_id
1 'polypeptide(L)'
;MSAPNDEYQPGSEGVESAHTADTTQNDYKSRTGQSHIPVVADNAAVEDGIDRRTADSDAQLARDDSDAIDKSNIINERTRGAGKSGGYQEPGDEEGLPGPDDGTSAVRGGPN
;
A
#
# COMPACT_ATOMS: atom_id res chain seq x y z
N MET A 1 2.99 58.05 -6.65
CA MET A 1 2.99 57.32 -7.95
C MET A 1 4.40 56.79 -8.17
N SER A 2 4.50 55.46 -8.33
CA SER A 2 5.65 54.61 -8.73
C SER A 2 6.97 54.67 -7.95
N ALA A 3 7.22 53.62 -7.17
CA ALA A 3 8.57 53.12 -6.88
C ALA A 3 9.11 52.35 -8.11
N PRO A 4 10.43 52.40 -8.37
CA PRO A 4 11.03 51.88 -9.61
C PRO A 4 11.25 50.36 -9.56
N ASN A 5 10.95 49.71 -10.70
CA ASN A 5 11.45 48.42 -11.18
C ASN A 5 11.74 47.35 -10.13
N ASP A 6 10.71 46.61 -9.73
CA ASP A 6 10.82 45.32 -9.05
C ASP A 6 10.73 44.18 -10.09
N GLU A 7 11.53 44.27 -11.14
CA GLU A 7 11.66 43.22 -12.15
C GLU A 7 12.63 42.16 -11.63
N TYR A 8 12.09 40.98 -11.35
CA TYR A 8 12.86 39.80 -10.94
C TYR A 8 13.93 39.49 -11.99
N GLN A 9 15.18 39.79 -11.66
CA GLN A 9 16.35 39.36 -12.42
C GLN A 9 16.85 38.06 -11.78
N PRO A 10 16.74 36.89 -12.44
CA PRO A 10 17.36 35.68 -11.94
C PRO A 10 18.89 35.88 -11.96
N GLY A 11 19.46 36.11 -10.79
CA GLY A 11 20.91 36.23 -10.62
C GLY A 11 21.60 34.92 -11.00
N SER A 12 22.72 35.02 -11.71
CA SER A 12 23.61 33.90 -12.03
C SER A 12 24.41 33.38 -10.83
N GLU A 13 23.99 33.69 -9.60
CA GLU A 13 24.62 33.22 -8.36
C GLU A 13 23.79 32.09 -7.78
N GLY A 14 24.05 30.91 -8.34
CA GLY A 14 23.37 29.66 -8.00
C GLY A 14 23.64 28.59 -9.04
N VAL A 15 24.87 28.53 -9.57
CA VAL A 15 25.30 27.44 -10.47
C VAL A 15 25.77 26.26 -9.63
N GLU A 16 24.94 25.80 -8.69
CA GLU A 16 25.13 24.53 -8.00
C GLU A 16 24.08 23.57 -8.57
N SER A 17 24.52 22.83 -9.58
CA SER A 17 23.77 21.88 -10.39
C SER A 17 22.56 22.48 -11.10
N ALA A 18 22.68 22.56 -12.43
CA ALA A 18 21.55 22.22 -13.26
C ALA A 18 21.03 20.85 -12.79
N HIS A 19 20.05 20.83 -11.89
CA HIS A 19 19.20 19.68 -11.68
C HIS A 19 18.37 19.54 -12.96
N THR A 20 19.01 19.18 -14.07
CA THR A 20 18.36 18.30 -15.02
C THR A 20 17.85 17.18 -14.14
N ALA A 21 16.53 16.97 -14.11
CA ALA A 21 15.96 15.87 -13.37
C ALA A 21 16.54 14.59 -13.99
N ASP A 22 17.68 14.16 -13.46
CA ASP A 22 18.27 12.89 -13.81
C ASP A 22 17.43 11.88 -13.04
N THR A 23 16.36 11.46 -13.70
CA THR A 23 15.39 10.51 -13.16
C THR A 23 15.95 9.10 -13.04
N THR A 24 17.26 8.91 -13.24
CA THR A 24 17.94 7.62 -13.11
C THR A 24 18.80 7.51 -11.86
N GLN A 25 18.85 8.57 -11.05
CA GLN A 25 19.61 8.60 -9.80
C GLN A 25 18.93 7.72 -8.73
N ASN A 26 19.66 6.72 -8.23
CA ASN A 26 19.16 5.73 -7.27
C ASN A 26 19.61 6.02 -5.83
N ASP A 27 19.89 7.27 -5.48
CA ASP A 27 20.44 7.68 -4.18
C ASP A 27 19.49 7.41 -2.99
N TYR A 28 18.21 7.19 -3.27
CA TYR A 28 17.20 6.76 -2.30
C TYR A 28 17.38 5.29 -1.86
N LYS A 29 18.18 4.50 -2.58
CA LYS A 29 18.51 3.13 -2.15
C LYS A 29 19.43 3.15 -0.94
N SER A 30 19.10 2.33 0.05
CA SER A 30 19.92 2.18 1.24
C SER A 30 21.36 1.77 0.90
N ARG A 31 22.32 2.50 1.47
CA ARG A 31 23.75 2.18 1.40
C ARG A 31 24.07 1.00 2.33
N THR A 32 25.16 0.29 2.05
CA THR A 32 25.66 -0.78 2.92
C THR A 32 25.94 -0.25 4.32
N GLY A 33 25.36 -0.88 5.36
CA GLY A 33 25.58 -0.53 6.77
C GLY A 33 24.51 0.34 7.44
N GLN A 34 23.41 0.68 6.75
CA GLN A 34 22.22 1.27 7.37
C GLN A 34 21.05 0.28 7.45
N SER A 35 20.03 0.58 8.27
CA SER A 35 18.80 -0.20 8.37
C SER A 35 18.23 -0.46 6.97
N HIS A 36 18.32 -1.71 6.53
CA HIS A 36 18.08 -2.06 5.14
C HIS A 36 16.58 -2.29 4.91
N ILE A 37 15.92 -1.28 4.35
CA ILE A 37 14.61 -1.46 3.71
C ILE A 37 14.90 -1.73 2.23
N PRO A 38 14.52 -2.89 1.69
CA PRO A 38 14.82 -3.23 0.30
C PRO A 38 13.98 -2.36 -0.64
N VAL A 39 14.63 -1.39 -1.29
CA VAL A 39 14.02 -0.52 -2.31
C VAL A 39 14.59 -0.87 -3.68
N VAL A 40 13.71 -1.03 -4.66
CA VAL A 40 14.03 -1.37 -6.07
C VAL A 40 14.54 -0.11 -6.80
N ALA A 41 15.37 -0.27 -7.84
CA ALA A 41 15.88 0.88 -8.61
C ALA A 41 14.89 1.27 -9.68
N ASP A 42 14.94 2.53 -10.10
CA ASP A 42 14.16 3.01 -11.25
C ASP A 42 14.52 2.26 -12.52
N ASN A 43 15.79 1.87 -12.67
CA ASN A 43 16.28 1.10 -13.82
C ASN A 43 16.33 -0.41 -13.56
N ALA A 44 15.88 -0.90 -12.41
CA ALA A 44 15.85 -2.33 -12.17
C ALA A 44 14.80 -2.95 -13.09
N ALA A 45 15.21 -3.96 -13.86
CA ALA A 45 14.27 -4.80 -14.58
C ALA A 45 13.42 -5.56 -13.55
N VAL A 46 12.13 -5.24 -13.51
CA VAL A 46 11.12 -5.94 -12.71
C VAL A 46 10.29 -6.79 -13.67
N GLU A 47 10.08 -8.04 -13.30
CA GLU A 47 9.20 -8.93 -14.05
C GLU A 47 7.75 -8.41 -13.96
N ASP A 48 7.10 -8.29 -15.12
CA ASP A 48 5.75 -7.77 -15.32
C ASP A 48 4.67 -8.68 -14.68
N GLY A 49 5.05 -9.90 -14.27
CA GLY A 49 4.14 -10.92 -13.75
C GLY A 49 3.20 -11.53 -14.80
N ILE A 50 3.24 -11.03 -16.04
CA ILE A 50 2.37 -11.42 -17.13
C ILE A 50 3.20 -11.99 -18.28
N ASP A 51 2.85 -13.18 -18.78
CA ASP A 51 3.46 -13.74 -20.00
C ASP A 51 2.83 -13.10 -21.23
N ARG A 52 3.54 -12.14 -21.85
CA ARG A 52 3.11 -11.40 -23.06
C ARG A 52 2.68 -12.29 -24.23
N ARG A 53 3.14 -13.53 -24.30
CA ARG A 53 2.76 -14.46 -25.38
C ARG A 53 1.35 -15.02 -25.21
N THR A 54 0.85 -15.00 -23.98
CA THR A 54 -0.44 -15.61 -23.61
C THR A 54 -1.42 -14.59 -23.06
N ALA A 55 -0.96 -13.40 -22.67
CA ALA A 55 -1.78 -12.33 -22.11
C ALA A 55 -2.93 -11.93 -23.03
N ASP A 56 -2.66 -11.77 -24.32
CA ASP A 56 -3.65 -11.39 -25.35
C ASP A 56 -4.21 -12.60 -26.11
N SER A 57 -4.13 -13.81 -25.53
CA SER A 57 -4.61 -15.02 -26.21
C SER A 57 -6.11 -15.24 -25.97
N ASP A 58 -6.79 -15.83 -26.97
CA ASP A 58 -8.20 -16.25 -26.85
C ASP A 58 -8.45 -17.19 -25.65
N ALA A 59 -7.41 -17.90 -25.19
CA ALA A 59 -7.47 -18.76 -24.02
C ALA A 59 -7.57 -18.00 -22.68
N GLN A 60 -7.20 -16.71 -22.63
CA GLN A 60 -7.51 -15.84 -21.48
C GLN A 60 -8.98 -15.42 -21.53
N LEU A 61 -9.46 -14.95 -22.69
CA LEU A 61 -10.85 -14.54 -22.88
C LEU A 61 -11.85 -15.66 -22.51
N ALA A 62 -11.59 -16.89 -22.93
CA ALA A 62 -12.46 -18.03 -22.61
C ALA A 62 -12.51 -18.35 -21.09
N ARG A 63 -11.40 -18.12 -20.37
CA ARG A 63 -11.37 -18.28 -18.91
C ARG A 63 -12.11 -17.14 -18.24
N ASP A 64 -11.87 -15.91 -18.66
CA ASP A 64 -12.57 -14.73 -18.14
C ASP A 64 -14.09 -14.87 -18.32
N ASP A 65 -14.54 -15.33 -19.49
CA ASP A 65 -15.96 -15.59 -19.76
C ASP A 65 -16.54 -16.68 -18.85
N SER A 66 -15.76 -17.72 -18.55
CA SER A 66 -16.19 -18.80 -17.67
C SER A 66 -16.28 -18.34 -16.21
N ASP A 67 -15.27 -17.61 -15.75
CA ASP A 67 -15.17 -17.10 -14.39
C ASP A 67 -16.19 -15.98 -14.13
N ALA A 68 -16.46 -15.12 -15.13
CA ALA A 68 -17.46 -14.06 -15.03
C ALA A 68 -18.89 -14.60 -14.88
N ILE A 69 -19.17 -15.78 -15.45
CA ILE A 69 -20.47 -16.44 -15.36
C ILE A 69 -20.56 -17.36 -14.13
N ASP A 70 -19.44 -17.67 -13.48
CA ASP A 70 -19.41 -18.53 -12.30
C ASP A 70 -20.09 -17.86 -11.09
N LYS A 71 -21.28 -18.38 -10.77
CA LYS A 71 -22.08 -17.92 -9.63
C LYS A 71 -21.65 -18.56 -8.32
N SER A 72 -20.71 -19.51 -8.31
CA SER A 72 -20.25 -20.18 -7.08
C SER A 72 -19.62 -19.20 -6.09
N ASN A 73 -18.98 -18.14 -6.61
CA ASN A 73 -18.37 -17.06 -5.84
C ASN A 73 -19.36 -15.94 -5.47
N ILE A 74 -20.62 -16.03 -5.90
CA ILE A 74 -21.67 -15.05 -5.59
C ILE A 74 -22.46 -15.51 -4.38
N ILE A 75 -22.53 -14.64 -3.37
CA ILE A 75 -23.41 -14.84 -2.21
C ILE A 75 -24.86 -14.78 -2.70
N ASN A 76 -25.64 -15.84 -2.46
CA ASN A 76 -27.02 -15.97 -2.95
C ASN A 76 -28.02 -14.97 -2.33
N GLU A 77 -27.60 -14.20 -1.32
CA GLU A 77 -28.48 -13.38 -0.49
C GLU A 77 -27.97 -11.94 -0.34
N ARG A 78 -28.88 -11.02 0.00
CA ARG A 78 -28.53 -9.62 0.24
C ARG A 78 -27.82 -9.49 1.58
N THR A 79 -26.54 -9.14 1.57
CA THR A 79 -25.77 -8.83 2.80
C THR A 79 -26.07 -7.44 3.35
N ARG A 80 -26.57 -6.51 2.52
CA ARG A 80 -26.90 -5.14 2.95
C ARG A 80 -28.18 -5.13 3.78
N GLY A 81 -28.04 -4.85 5.07
CA GLY A 81 -29.15 -4.85 6.04
C GLY A 81 -29.41 -6.21 6.68
N ALA A 82 -28.66 -7.25 6.31
CA ALA A 82 -28.63 -8.50 7.05
C ALA A 82 -27.82 -8.27 8.34
N GLY A 83 -28.49 -7.89 9.43
CA GLY A 83 -27.88 -7.91 10.76
C GLY A 83 -27.54 -9.33 11.18
N LYS A 84 -26.60 -9.50 12.12
CA LYS A 84 -26.35 -10.82 12.73
C LYS A 84 -27.67 -11.38 13.30
N SER A 85 -27.94 -12.67 13.07
CA SER A 85 -29.04 -13.35 13.76
C SER A 85 -28.78 -13.29 15.27
N GLY A 86 -29.65 -12.59 16.02
CA GLY A 86 -29.45 -12.34 17.46
C GLY A 86 -28.85 -10.97 17.80
N GLY A 87 -28.56 -10.11 16.82
CA GLY A 87 -28.00 -8.78 17.05
C GLY A 87 -26.51 -8.79 17.42
N TYR A 88 -25.99 -7.63 17.78
CA TYR A 88 -24.65 -7.52 18.39
C TYR A 88 -24.84 -7.63 19.90
N GLN A 89 -24.28 -8.66 20.51
CA GLN A 89 -24.23 -8.80 21.96
C GLN A 89 -22.85 -8.36 22.42
N GLU A 90 -22.82 -7.54 23.47
CA GLU A 90 -21.57 -7.16 24.13
C GLU A 90 -20.95 -8.42 24.76
N PRO A 91 -19.61 -8.61 24.66
CA PRO A 91 -18.94 -9.68 25.38
C PRO A 91 -19.19 -9.54 26.88
N GLY A 92 -19.42 -10.67 27.57
CA GLY A 92 -19.45 -10.66 29.04
C GLY A 92 -18.10 -10.23 29.64
N ASP A 93 -18.09 -9.84 30.91
CA ASP A 93 -16.89 -9.37 31.62
C ASP A 93 -15.70 -10.34 31.53
N GLU A 94 -15.98 -11.63 31.36
CA GLU A 94 -15.00 -12.72 31.27
C GLU A 94 -14.82 -13.25 29.82
N GLU A 95 -15.63 -12.79 28.87
CA GLU A 95 -15.62 -13.30 27.49
C GLU A 95 -14.48 -12.64 26.70
N GLY A 96 -13.50 -13.46 26.30
CA GLY A 96 -12.29 -13.00 25.60
C GLY A 96 -11.16 -12.55 26.52
N LEU A 97 -11.36 -12.58 27.84
CA LEU A 97 -10.26 -12.52 28.79
C LEU A 97 -9.59 -13.90 28.93
N PRO A 98 -8.27 -13.95 29.15
CA PRO A 98 -7.59 -15.18 29.50
C PRO A 98 -8.18 -15.77 30.78
N GLY A 99 -8.29 -17.11 30.84
CA GLY A 99 -8.82 -17.79 32.01
C GLY A 99 -8.00 -17.47 33.27
N PRO A 100 -8.59 -17.60 34.47
CA PRO A 100 -7.90 -17.32 35.73
C PRO A 100 -6.62 -18.14 35.93
N ASP A 101 -6.51 -19.29 35.25
CA ASP A 101 -5.34 -20.17 35.27
C ASP A 101 -4.24 -19.80 34.26
N ASP A 102 -4.51 -18.91 33.29
CA ASP A 102 -3.54 -18.51 32.26
C ASP A 102 -2.60 -17.39 32.73
N GLY A 103 -2.92 -16.73 33.85
CA GLY A 103 -2.06 -15.72 34.49
C GLY A 103 -1.76 -14.46 33.65
N THR A 104 -2.33 -14.35 32.44
CA THR A 104 -2.13 -13.21 31.55
C THR A 104 -3.21 -12.15 31.82
N SER A 105 -2.86 -11.11 32.58
CA SER A 105 -3.72 -9.92 32.74
C SER A 105 -3.33 -8.87 31.69
N ALA A 106 -4.31 -8.28 30.99
CA ALA A 106 -4.08 -7.28 29.94
C ALA A 106 -3.64 -5.89 30.46
N VAL A 107 -3.00 -5.84 31.64
CA VAL A 107 -2.33 -4.62 32.10
C VAL A 107 -0.93 -4.64 31.52
N ARG A 108 -0.75 -3.99 30.35
CA ARG A 108 0.58 -3.66 29.84
C ARG A 108 1.21 -2.65 30.81
N GLY A 109 1.76 -3.14 31.91
CA GLY A 109 2.69 -2.40 32.75
C GLY A 109 3.95 -2.14 31.93
N GLY A 110 4.05 -0.94 31.35
CA GLY A 110 5.32 -0.43 30.83
C GLY A 110 6.26 -0.08 31.99
N PRO A 111 7.58 -0.28 31.85
CA PRO A 111 8.54 0.07 32.89
C PRO A 111 8.57 1.59 33.12
N ASN A 112 8.60 1.99 34.40
CA ASN A 112 8.96 3.35 34.84
C ASN A 112 10.46 3.61 34.62
#